data_AF-A0A538FQG2-F1
#
_entry.id   AF-A0A538FQG2-F1
#
_cell.length_a   1.000
_cell.length_b   1.000
_cell.length_c   1.000
_cell.angle_alpha   90.00
_cell.angle_beta   90.00
_cell.angle_gamma   90.00
#
_symmetry.space_group_name_H-M   'P 1'
#
loop_
_entity.id
_entity.type
_entity.pdbx_description
1 polymer ?
#
loop_
_entity_poly.entity_id
_entity_poly.type
_entity_poly.pdbx_seq_one_letter_code
_entity_poly.pdbx_strand_id
1 'polypeptide(L)'
;MRAPAFCRRSVAGGRVFALVLSSLAAVALSFPVAASAGDAALRTTLTQWSHRIALDAQGIGLSAARRHPRRMTRRARHFRLDALRARNALAAVRPSSARGRRAKKLALAAFYDYAIVGRQWALSGQARLRGLRAAAVGHARIAAQYARKGSALLLAAKRLLG
;
A
#
# COMPACT_ATOMS: atom_id res chain seq x y z
N MET A 1 -84.55 26.59 19.77
CA MET A 1 -84.55 28.07 19.89
C MET A 1 -83.26 28.52 20.56
N ARG A 2 -82.71 29.68 20.14
CA ARG A 2 -81.83 30.62 20.87
C ARG A 2 -80.73 30.11 21.84
N ALA A 3 -79.48 30.37 21.46
CA ALA A 3 -78.38 30.76 22.37
C ALA A 3 -78.57 32.26 22.81
N PRO A 4 -77.67 32.95 23.57
CA PRO A 4 -76.35 32.57 24.09
C PRO A 4 -76.04 33.04 25.54
N ALA A 5 -74.82 32.77 26.05
CA ALA A 5 -74.10 33.65 27.01
C ALA A 5 -72.59 33.40 26.92
N PHE A 6 -71.76 34.44 27.10
CA PHE A 6 -70.32 34.44 26.75
C PHE A 6 -69.54 35.41 27.65
N CYS A 7 -68.42 34.98 28.24
CA CYS A 7 -67.30 35.75 28.86
C CYS A 7 -66.69 34.98 30.07
N ARG A 8 -65.39 35.05 30.42
CA ARG A 8 -64.19 35.61 29.76
C ARG A 8 -62.92 35.02 30.44
N ARG A 9 -61.82 34.87 29.68
CA ARG A 9 -60.37 35.17 29.95
C ARG A 9 -59.86 35.10 31.42
N SER A 10 -58.68 34.57 31.78
CA SER A 10 -57.31 34.70 31.23
C SER A 10 -56.34 33.88 32.13
N VAL A 11 -55.05 33.56 31.85
CA VAL A 11 -54.19 33.55 30.65
C VAL A 11 -52.92 32.69 30.95
N ALA A 12 -52.15 32.34 29.91
CA ALA A 12 -50.73 31.86 29.87
C ALA A 12 -50.53 30.35 29.62
N GLY A 13 -49.63 29.93 28.73
CA GLY A 13 -48.78 30.65 27.78
C GLY A 13 -47.78 29.69 27.12
N GLY A 14 -47.27 29.97 25.91
CA GLY A 14 -46.20 29.14 25.33
C GLY A 14 -46.25 28.84 23.82
N ARG A 15 -46.19 29.89 22.98
CA ARG A 15 -45.55 29.88 21.64
C ARG A 15 -46.06 28.85 20.59
N VAL A 16 -47.01 29.30 19.78
CA VAL A 16 -47.22 28.84 18.39
C VAL A 16 -46.46 29.77 17.44
N PHE A 17 -45.69 29.20 16.51
CA PHE A 17 -45.25 29.75 15.19
C PHE A 17 -44.50 28.56 14.51
N ALA A 18 -44.89 27.93 13.39
CA ALA A 18 -45.41 28.42 12.11
C ALA A 18 -44.50 29.53 11.51
N LEU A 19 -43.92 29.43 10.31
CA LEU A 19 -43.95 28.39 9.25
C LEU A 19 -42.83 28.76 8.22
N VAL A 20 -42.64 27.95 7.16
CA VAL A 20 -42.10 28.35 5.83
C VAL A 20 -40.57 28.51 5.59
N LEU A 21 -40.08 27.79 4.56
CA LEU A 21 -38.85 27.94 3.70
C LEU A 21 -37.45 27.96 4.39
N SER A 22 -36.48 27.10 4.05
CA SER A 22 -35.83 27.05 2.71
C SER A 22 -34.90 25.83 2.49
N SER A 23 -34.95 25.27 1.27
CA SER A 23 -33.85 24.69 0.45
C SER A 23 -32.84 23.64 0.98
N LEU A 24 -32.86 22.47 0.31
CA LEU A 24 -31.71 21.69 -0.17
C LEU A 24 -30.40 21.59 0.66
N ALA A 25 -30.27 20.47 1.39
CA ALA A 25 -29.01 19.72 1.54
C ALA A 25 -29.35 18.23 1.79
N ALA A 26 -29.55 17.42 0.74
CA ALA A 26 -28.50 16.68 0.05
C ALA A 26 -27.85 15.55 0.90
N VAL A 27 -28.33 14.32 0.70
CA VAL A 27 -27.61 13.04 0.84
C VAL A 27 -26.84 12.81 2.16
N ALA A 28 -27.56 12.41 3.21
CA ALA A 28 -26.98 11.80 4.41
C ALA A 28 -26.93 10.25 4.34
N LEU A 29 -26.63 9.68 3.16
CA LEU A 29 -26.50 8.24 2.94
C LEU A 29 -25.06 7.85 2.53
N SER A 30 -24.52 6.83 3.23
CA SER A 30 -23.53 5.86 2.72
C SER A 30 -22.03 6.21 2.62
N PHE A 31 -21.31 6.39 3.75
CA PHE A 31 -19.80 6.40 3.72
C PHE A 31 -19.00 5.64 4.82
N PRO A 32 -19.35 4.40 5.24
CA PRO A 32 -18.35 3.49 5.83
C PRO A 32 -17.66 2.59 4.78
N VAL A 33 -18.28 2.33 3.63
CA VAL A 33 -17.80 1.34 2.63
C VAL A 33 -16.58 1.82 1.84
N ALA A 34 -16.52 3.10 1.46
CA ALA A 34 -15.37 3.64 0.72
C ALA A 34 -14.06 3.58 1.53
N ALA A 35 -14.17 3.56 2.86
CA ALA A 35 -13.02 3.49 3.76
C ALA A 35 -12.35 2.10 3.82
N SER A 36 -13.02 1.02 3.40
CA SER A 36 -12.43 -0.32 3.33
C SER A 36 -11.85 -0.64 1.94
N ALA A 37 -12.47 -0.15 0.86
CA ALA A 37 -12.09 -0.49 -0.51
C ALA A 37 -10.65 -0.08 -0.87
N GLY A 38 -10.21 1.13 -0.52
CA GLY A 38 -8.86 1.62 -0.83
C GLY A 38 -7.75 0.84 -0.11
N ASP A 39 -7.98 0.48 1.14
CA ASP A 39 -7.03 -0.30 1.95
C ASP A 39 -7.06 -1.80 1.59
N ALA A 40 -8.22 -2.34 1.20
CA ALA A 40 -8.34 -3.69 0.66
C ALA A 40 -7.61 -3.82 -0.69
N ALA A 41 -7.77 -2.84 -1.59
CA ALA A 41 -7.00 -2.77 -2.83
C ALA A 41 -5.48 -2.73 -2.55
N LEU A 42 -5.04 -1.89 -1.60
CA LEU A 42 -3.63 -1.81 -1.20
C LEU A 42 -3.11 -3.16 -0.69
N ARG A 43 -3.89 -3.86 0.14
CA ARG A 43 -3.57 -5.19 0.65
C ARG A 43 -3.44 -6.22 -0.47
N THR A 44 -4.39 -6.26 -1.40
CA THR A 44 -4.37 -7.18 -2.55
C THR A 44 -3.16 -6.92 -3.45
N THR A 45 -2.91 -5.66 -3.84
CA THR A 45 -1.72 -5.28 -4.62
C THR A 45 -0.43 -5.64 -3.89
N LEU A 46 -0.34 -5.38 -2.57
CA LEU A 46 0.85 -5.72 -1.78
C LEU A 46 1.10 -7.23 -1.73
N THR A 47 0.06 -8.03 -1.51
CA THR A 47 0.15 -9.49 -1.48
C THR A 47 0.65 -10.03 -2.83
N GLN A 48 -0.02 -9.64 -3.93
CA GLN A 48 0.33 -10.06 -5.30
C GLN A 48 1.80 -9.77 -5.64
N TRP A 49 2.25 -8.52 -5.45
CA TRP A 49 3.63 -8.15 -5.78
C TRP A 49 4.66 -8.73 -4.81
N SER A 50 4.33 -8.91 -3.53
CA SER A 50 5.23 -9.57 -2.57
C SER A 50 5.45 -11.04 -2.91
N HIS A 51 4.41 -11.75 -3.38
CA HIS A 51 4.52 -13.14 -3.82
C HIS A 51 5.41 -13.25 -5.07
N ARG A 52 5.16 -12.41 -6.09
CA ARG A 52 5.98 -12.38 -7.31
C ARG A 52 7.47 -12.12 -7.02
N ILE A 53 7.77 -11.13 -6.18
CA ILE A 53 9.13 -10.80 -5.77
C ILE A 53 9.80 -11.95 -4.98
N ALA A 54 9.06 -12.70 -4.18
CA ALA A 54 9.61 -13.88 -3.49
C ALA A 54 10.03 -14.99 -4.47
N LEU A 55 9.21 -15.27 -5.50
CA LEU A 55 9.54 -16.26 -6.54
C LEU A 55 10.78 -15.84 -7.35
N ASP A 56 10.88 -14.57 -7.74
CA ASP A 56 12.05 -14.06 -8.45
C ASP A 56 13.32 -14.11 -7.58
N ALA A 57 13.22 -13.77 -6.29
CA ALA A 57 14.32 -13.88 -5.34
C ALA A 57 14.82 -15.33 -5.19
N GLN A 58 13.91 -16.29 -5.06
CA GLN A 58 14.24 -17.72 -5.03
C GLN A 58 14.97 -18.15 -6.31
N GLY A 59 14.51 -17.67 -7.47
CA GLY A 59 15.16 -17.92 -8.77
C GLY A 59 16.59 -17.35 -8.86
N ILE A 60 16.83 -16.17 -8.29
CA ILE A 60 18.19 -15.59 -8.17
C ILE A 60 19.05 -16.47 -7.26
N GLY A 61 18.54 -16.83 -6.07
CA GLY A 61 19.23 -17.68 -5.10
C GLY A 61 19.66 -19.03 -5.68
N LEU A 62 18.74 -19.71 -6.37
CA LEU A 62 19.03 -20.97 -7.08
C LEU A 62 20.12 -20.80 -8.13
N SER A 63 20.09 -19.70 -8.90
CA SER A 63 21.11 -19.40 -9.92
C SER A 63 22.47 -19.03 -9.29
N ALA A 64 22.47 -18.43 -8.11
CA ALA A 64 23.67 -18.09 -7.34
C ALA A 64 24.33 -19.35 -6.75
N ALA A 65 23.54 -20.26 -6.19
CA ALA A 65 23.97 -21.54 -5.61
C ALA A 65 24.53 -22.48 -6.68
N ARG A 66 23.81 -22.68 -7.79
CA ARG A 66 24.26 -23.50 -8.93
C ARG A 66 25.36 -22.86 -9.79
N ARG A 67 26.00 -21.79 -9.31
CA ARG A 67 27.11 -21.07 -9.98
C ARG A 67 26.79 -20.69 -11.45
N HIS A 68 25.58 -20.21 -11.73
CA HIS A 68 25.15 -19.80 -13.08
C HIS A 68 25.04 -18.27 -13.22
N PRO A 69 26.17 -17.52 -13.29
CA PRO A 69 26.14 -16.06 -13.21
C PRO A 69 25.40 -15.38 -14.37
N ARG A 70 25.39 -15.95 -15.59
CA ARG A 70 24.56 -15.43 -16.71
C ARG A 70 23.06 -15.47 -16.38
N ARG A 71 22.55 -16.63 -15.91
CA ARG A 71 21.15 -16.81 -15.50
C ARG A 71 20.79 -15.95 -14.30
N MET A 72 21.69 -15.87 -13.30
CA MET A 72 21.55 -15.02 -12.12
C MET A 72 21.42 -13.53 -12.51
N THR A 73 22.28 -13.05 -13.42
CA THR A 73 22.26 -11.65 -13.90
C THR A 73 20.93 -11.32 -14.59
N ARG A 74 20.44 -12.23 -15.46
CA ARG A 74 19.14 -12.04 -16.14
C ARG A 74 17.99 -11.97 -15.14
N ARG A 75 17.89 -12.93 -14.21
CA ARG A 75 16.84 -12.94 -13.17
C ARG A 75 16.91 -11.70 -12.27
N ALA A 76 18.12 -11.25 -11.90
CA ALA A 76 18.31 -10.04 -11.09
C ALA A 76 17.84 -8.76 -11.79
N ARG A 77 17.96 -8.67 -13.12
CA ARG A 77 17.37 -7.59 -13.93
C ARG A 77 15.84 -7.65 -13.93
N HIS A 78 15.23 -8.83 -14.12
CA HIS A 78 13.77 -8.99 -14.03
C HIS A 78 13.23 -8.62 -12.64
N PHE A 79 13.83 -9.14 -11.57
CA PHE A 79 13.50 -8.80 -10.19
C PHE A 79 13.54 -7.28 -9.94
N ARG A 80 14.55 -6.57 -10.45
CA ARG A 80 14.60 -5.09 -10.36
C ARG A 80 13.45 -4.43 -11.11
N LEU A 81 13.13 -4.88 -12.33
CA LEU A 81 12.03 -4.33 -13.12
C LEU A 81 10.68 -4.57 -12.42
N ASP A 82 10.46 -5.77 -11.89
CA ASP A 82 9.22 -6.12 -11.20
C ASP A 82 9.11 -5.44 -9.83
N ALA A 83 10.22 -5.16 -9.13
CA ALA A 83 10.21 -4.32 -7.93
C ALA A 83 9.84 -2.86 -8.25
N LEU A 84 10.31 -2.31 -9.37
CA LEU A 84 9.92 -0.98 -9.83
C LEU A 84 8.44 -0.94 -10.27
N ARG A 85 7.96 -1.98 -10.97
CA ARG A 85 6.53 -2.12 -11.33
C ARG A 85 5.64 -2.23 -10.10
N ALA A 86 6.03 -3.02 -9.10
CA ALA A 86 5.34 -3.12 -7.81
C ALA A 86 5.25 -1.75 -7.11
N ARG A 87 6.36 -1.00 -7.06
CA ARG A 87 6.40 0.34 -6.50
C ARG A 87 5.43 1.29 -7.22
N ASN A 88 5.38 1.24 -8.56
CA ASN A 88 4.46 2.07 -9.35
C ASN A 88 3.00 1.66 -9.15
N ALA A 89 2.69 0.36 -9.12
CA ALA A 89 1.34 -0.15 -8.85
C ALA A 89 0.84 0.28 -7.45
N LEU A 90 1.68 0.14 -6.42
CA LEU A 90 1.37 0.62 -5.06
C LEU A 90 1.27 2.14 -4.96
N ALA A 91 2.01 2.88 -5.80
CA ALA A 91 1.91 4.34 -5.87
C ALA A 91 0.55 4.79 -6.43
N ALA A 92 -0.03 4.05 -7.36
CA ALA A 92 -1.36 4.34 -7.93
C ALA A 92 -2.52 4.08 -6.94
N VAL A 93 -2.41 3.09 -6.04
CA VAL A 93 -3.48 2.81 -5.07
C VAL A 93 -3.66 3.97 -4.08
N ARG A 94 -4.90 4.45 -3.89
CA ARG A 94 -5.25 5.49 -2.92
C ARG A 94 -5.81 4.85 -1.63
N PRO A 95 -4.99 4.62 -0.58
CA PRO A 95 -5.48 4.11 0.70
C PRO A 95 -6.39 5.14 1.39
N SER A 96 -7.40 4.61 2.06
CA SER A 96 -8.47 5.35 2.71
C SER A 96 -8.10 5.75 4.14
N SER A 97 -7.55 4.83 4.94
CA SER A 97 -7.23 5.12 6.34
C SER A 97 -5.82 5.72 6.53
N ALA A 98 -5.59 6.32 7.70
CA ALA A 98 -4.24 6.73 8.12
C ALA A 98 -3.28 5.53 8.25
N ARG A 99 -3.79 4.36 8.65
CA ARG A 99 -3.05 3.11 8.77
C ARG A 99 -2.62 2.60 7.38
N GLY A 100 -3.53 2.63 6.40
CA GLY A 100 -3.24 2.35 4.99
C GLY A 100 -2.24 3.32 4.36
N ARG A 101 -2.33 4.63 4.66
CA ARG A 101 -1.31 5.62 4.25
C ARG A 101 0.09 5.30 4.80
N ARG A 102 0.19 4.93 6.08
CA ARG A 102 1.46 4.49 6.71
C ARG A 102 1.98 3.19 6.06
N ALA A 103 1.10 2.21 5.85
CA ALA A 103 1.44 0.95 5.18
C ALA A 103 1.97 1.17 3.75
N LYS A 104 1.32 2.03 2.96
CA LYS A 104 1.77 2.42 1.61
C LYS A 104 3.17 3.03 1.64
N LYS A 105 3.47 3.95 2.57
CA LYS A 105 4.81 4.55 2.70
C LYS A 105 5.89 3.48 2.96
N LEU A 106 5.63 2.54 3.87
CA LEU A 106 6.55 1.44 4.17
C LEU A 106 6.73 0.49 2.98
N ALA A 107 5.64 0.12 2.30
CA ALA A 107 5.70 -0.75 1.12
C ALA A 107 6.48 -0.10 -0.03
N LEU A 108 6.25 1.18 -0.33
CA LEU A 108 6.99 1.92 -1.36
C LEU A 108 8.50 1.98 -1.09
N ALA A 109 8.89 2.08 0.18
CA ALA A 109 10.29 1.98 0.59
C ALA A 109 10.85 0.55 0.45
N ALA A 110 10.08 -0.47 0.84
CA ALA A 110 10.48 -1.87 0.68
C ALA A 110 10.77 -2.27 -0.77
N PHE A 111 9.90 -1.89 -1.72
CA PHE A 111 10.12 -2.17 -3.15
C PHE A 111 11.23 -1.32 -3.77
N TYR A 112 11.52 -0.14 -3.22
CA TYR A 112 12.73 0.61 -3.60
C TYR A 112 14.01 -0.11 -3.16
N ASP A 113 14.06 -0.60 -1.92
CA ASP A 113 15.17 -1.44 -1.42
C ASP A 113 15.34 -2.70 -2.28
N TYR A 114 14.25 -3.39 -2.64
CA TYR A 114 14.33 -4.53 -3.57
C TYR A 114 14.83 -4.13 -4.97
N ALA A 115 14.48 -2.95 -5.51
CA ALA A 115 15.07 -2.48 -6.76
C ALA A 115 16.60 -2.28 -6.67
N ILE A 116 17.13 -1.94 -5.48
CA ILE A 116 18.58 -1.94 -5.19
C ILE A 116 19.13 -3.37 -5.12
N VAL A 117 18.46 -4.29 -4.42
CA VAL A 117 18.84 -5.71 -4.34
C VAL A 117 19.02 -6.32 -5.73
N GLY A 118 18.08 -6.10 -6.65
CA GLY A 118 18.17 -6.58 -8.03
C GLY A 118 19.35 -6.00 -8.81
N ARG A 119 19.65 -4.69 -8.63
CA ARG A 119 20.85 -4.07 -9.21
C ARG A 119 22.12 -4.75 -8.70
N GLN A 120 22.22 -4.93 -7.39
CA GLN A 120 23.42 -5.49 -6.76
C GLN A 120 23.64 -6.97 -7.13
N TRP A 121 22.58 -7.78 -7.22
CA TRP A 121 22.71 -9.16 -7.74
C TRP A 121 23.12 -9.21 -9.21
N ALA A 122 22.65 -8.29 -10.05
CA ALA A 122 23.09 -8.19 -11.44
C ALA A 122 24.58 -7.83 -11.54
N LEU A 123 25.04 -6.86 -10.75
CA LEU A 123 26.46 -6.49 -10.65
C LEU A 123 27.33 -7.64 -10.10
N SER A 124 26.86 -8.35 -9.07
CA SER A 124 27.54 -9.56 -8.57
C SER A 124 27.69 -10.63 -9.65
N GLY A 125 26.66 -10.83 -10.49
CA GLY A 125 26.71 -11.76 -11.63
C GLY A 125 27.68 -11.33 -12.72
N GLN A 126 27.71 -10.05 -13.07
CA GLN A 126 28.68 -9.49 -14.02
C GLN A 126 30.12 -9.58 -13.50
N ALA A 127 30.34 -9.31 -12.21
CA ALA A 127 31.65 -9.47 -11.57
C ALA A 127 32.12 -10.94 -11.58
N ARG A 128 31.22 -11.91 -11.29
CA ARG A 128 31.51 -13.35 -11.42
C ARG A 128 31.90 -13.75 -12.85
N LEU A 129 31.24 -13.20 -13.88
CA LEU A 129 31.59 -13.45 -15.28
C LEU A 129 32.96 -12.91 -15.68
N ARG A 130 33.41 -11.84 -15.02
CA ARG A 130 34.72 -11.20 -15.25
C ARG A 130 35.83 -11.73 -14.32
N GLY A 131 35.57 -12.79 -13.55
CA GLY A 131 36.52 -13.33 -12.56
C GLY A 131 36.73 -12.47 -11.31
N LEU A 132 36.04 -11.33 -11.18
CA LEU A 132 36.23 -10.33 -10.11
C LEU A 132 35.58 -10.77 -8.79
N ARG A 133 36.19 -11.75 -8.11
CA ARG A 133 35.66 -12.39 -6.89
C ARG A 133 35.34 -11.40 -5.77
N ALA A 134 36.24 -10.48 -5.45
CA ALA A 134 36.05 -9.50 -4.38
C ALA A 134 34.85 -8.57 -4.64
N ALA A 135 34.76 -8.01 -5.85
CA ALA A 135 33.61 -7.20 -6.26
C ALA A 135 32.29 -7.99 -6.23
N ALA A 136 32.31 -9.25 -6.70
CA ALA A 136 31.14 -10.12 -6.65
C ALA A 136 30.61 -10.36 -5.22
N VAL A 137 31.51 -10.53 -4.25
CA VAL A 137 31.17 -10.66 -2.82
C VAL A 137 30.68 -9.33 -2.25
N GLY A 138 31.34 -8.21 -2.56
CA GLY A 138 30.92 -6.88 -2.12
C GLY A 138 29.49 -6.55 -2.55
N HIS A 139 29.16 -6.73 -3.83
CA HIS A 139 27.80 -6.56 -4.35
C HIS A 139 26.79 -7.49 -3.66
N ALA A 140 27.14 -8.77 -3.44
CA ALA A 140 26.24 -9.71 -2.75
C ALA A 140 25.99 -9.32 -1.28
N ARG A 141 26.99 -8.79 -0.56
CA ARG A 141 26.83 -8.25 0.81
C ARG A 141 25.88 -7.05 0.85
N ILE A 142 26.02 -6.11 -0.08
CA ILE A 142 25.11 -4.95 -0.20
C ILE A 142 23.68 -5.44 -0.51
N ALA A 143 23.54 -6.39 -1.44
CA ALA A 143 22.24 -7.01 -1.74
C ALA A 143 21.59 -7.64 -0.49
N ALA A 144 22.36 -8.39 0.32
CA ALA A 144 21.86 -8.99 1.56
C ALA A 144 21.48 -7.94 2.63
N GLN A 145 22.17 -6.79 2.69
CA GLN A 145 21.81 -5.70 3.60
C GLN A 145 20.46 -5.07 3.21
N TYR A 146 20.29 -4.69 1.93
CA TYR A 146 19.04 -4.11 1.45
C TYR A 146 17.88 -5.11 1.45
N ALA A 147 18.13 -6.40 1.21
CA ALA A 147 17.09 -7.43 1.31
C ALA A 147 16.53 -7.54 2.74
N ARG A 148 17.38 -7.46 3.77
CA ARG A 148 16.93 -7.46 5.18
C ARG A 148 16.11 -6.20 5.51
N LYS A 149 16.57 -5.02 5.09
CA LYS A 149 15.84 -3.75 5.28
C LYS A 149 14.47 -3.77 4.59
N GLY A 150 14.44 -4.11 3.29
CA GLY A 150 13.20 -4.21 2.51
C GLY A 150 12.20 -5.22 3.09
N SER A 151 12.66 -6.39 3.53
CA SER A 151 11.80 -7.39 4.17
C SER A 151 11.24 -6.93 5.53
N ALA A 152 12.02 -6.23 6.35
CA ALA A 152 11.51 -5.65 7.60
C ALA A 152 10.42 -4.59 7.34
N LEU A 153 10.64 -3.70 6.36
CA LEU A 153 9.65 -2.70 5.92
C LEU A 153 8.38 -3.35 5.35
N LEU A 154 8.52 -4.41 4.56
CA LEU A 154 7.41 -5.17 3.99
C LEU A 154 6.58 -5.88 5.07
N LEU A 155 7.22 -6.49 6.07
CA LEU A 155 6.54 -7.12 7.21
C LEU A 155 5.80 -6.07 8.06
N ALA A 156 6.40 -4.91 8.31
CA ALA A 156 5.74 -3.80 8.99
C ALA A 156 4.53 -3.29 8.19
N ALA A 157 4.65 -3.14 6.87
CA ALA A 157 3.53 -2.77 6.00
C ALA A 157 2.39 -3.81 6.04
N LYS A 158 2.73 -5.11 6.02
CA LYS A 158 1.75 -6.21 6.13
C LYS A 158 1.04 -6.21 7.50
N ARG A 159 1.76 -6.02 8.60
CA ARG A 159 1.16 -5.85 9.95
C ARG A 159 0.21 -4.66 10.03
N LEU A 160 0.42 -3.61 9.24
CA LEU A 160 -0.52 -2.48 9.17
C LEU A 160 -1.75 -2.74 8.29
N LEU A 161 -1.81 -3.83 7.50
CA LEU A 161 -2.95 -4.16 6.62
C LEU A 161 -3.65 -5.49 7.00
N GLY A 162 -3.10 -6.21 7.97
CA GLY A 162 -3.75 -7.31 8.70
C GLY A 162 -4.44 -6.82 9.97
#